data_AF-A0A256BLX7-F1
#
_entry.id   AF-A0A256BLX7-F1
#
_cell.length_a   1.000
_cell.length_b   1.000
_cell.length_c   1.000
_cell.angle_alpha   90.00
_cell.angle_beta   90.00
_cell.angle_gamma   90.00
#
_symmetry.space_group_name_H-M   'P 1'
#
loop_
_entity.id
_entity.type
_entity.pdbx_description
1 polymer ?
#
loop_
_entity_poly.entity_id
_entity_poly.type
_entity_poly.pdbx_seq_one_letter_code
_entity_poly.pdbx_strand_id
1 'polypeptide(L)' 'MVIGQDNSSTHICKAVQLEIPEWQRKGLFLFQLPPYCSEMNPIELEWLHLKRDHLSGQMFDSNVRL' A
#
# COMPACT_ATOMS: atom_id res chain seq x y z
N MET A 1 -9.03 -0.75 -14.47
CA MET A 1 -8.74 -0.25 -13.11
C MET A 1 -7.23 -0.08 -12.98
N VAL A 2 -6.78 1.03 -12.40
CA VAL A 2 -5.34 1.29 -12.16
C VAL A 2 -5.10 1.33 -10.65
N ILE A 3 -4.06 0.65 -10.19
CA ILE A 3 -3.64 0.65 -8.79
C ILE A 3 -2.26 1.31 -8.71
N GLY A 4 -2.14 2.36 -7.91
CA GLY A 4 -0.87 2.97 -7.57
C GLY A 4 -0.20 2.19 -6.44
N GLN A 5 1.09 1.88 -6.59
CA GLN A 5 1.89 1.21 -5.56
C GLN A 5 3.31 1.77 -5.49
N ASP A 6 3.96 1.58 -4.34
CA ASP A 6 5.36 1.92 -4.14
C ASP A 6 6.30 0.84 -4.71
N ASN A 7 7.61 1.05 -4.50
CA ASN A 7 8.66 0.12 -4.93
C ASN A 7 9.06 -0.90 -3.85
N SER A 8 8.15 -1.28 -2.95
CA SER A 8 8.43 -2.35 -1.97
C SER A 8 8.94 -3.62 -2.67
N SER A 9 9.85 -4.35 -2.02
CA SER A 9 10.48 -5.56 -2.58
C SER A 9 9.46 -6.61 -2.99
N THR A 10 8.33 -6.68 -2.28
CA THR A 10 7.19 -7.54 -2.62
C THR A 10 6.52 -7.13 -3.94
N HIS A 11 6.37 -5.84 -4.21
CA HIS A 11 5.74 -5.30 -5.42
C HIS A 11 6.62 -5.44 -6.67
N ILE A 12 7.94 -5.41 -6.51
CA ILE A 12 8.89 -5.54 -7.63
C ILE A 12 9.44 -6.95 -7.82
N CYS A 13 9.07 -7.91 -6.96
CA CYS A 13 9.64 -9.25 -7.03
C CYS A 13 9.27 -9.98 -8.34
N LYS A 14 10.08 -10.97 -8.70
CA LYS A 14 9.90 -11.76 -9.92
C LYS A 14 8.52 -12.43 -9.98
N ALA A 15 8.02 -12.93 -8.86
CA ALA A 15 6.70 -13.57 -8.81
C ALA A 15 5.59 -12.61 -9.24
N VAL A 16 5.62 -11.36 -8.75
CA VAL A 16 4.67 -10.33 -9.14
C VAL A 16 4.83 -9.96 -10.62
N GLN A 17 6.06 -9.78 -11.10
CA GLN A 17 6.30 -9.43 -12.51
C GLN A 17 5.74 -10.47 -13.50
N LEU A 18 5.77 -11.76 -13.14
CA LEU A 18 5.24 -12.84 -13.98
C LEU A 18 3.70 -12.83 -14.08
N GLU A 19 3.01 -12.28 -13.09
CA GLU A 19 1.54 -12.21 -13.04
C GLU A 19 0.96 -10.95 -13.71
N ILE A 20 1.76 -9.89 -13.87
CA ILE A 20 1.33 -8.62 -14.49
C ILE A 20 0.58 -8.82 -15.82
N PRO A 21 1.03 -9.68 -16.77
CA PRO A 21 0.31 -9.89 -18.02
C PRO A 21 -1.10 -10.45 -17.82
N GLU A 22 -1.29 -11.40 -16.89
CA GLU A 22 -2.60 -11.96 -16.56
C GLU A 22 -3.53 -10.89 -15.99
N TRP A 23 -3.02 -10.07 -15.09
CA TRP A 23 -3.78 -8.99 -14.46
C TRP A 23 -4.18 -7.92 -15.47
N GLN A 24 -3.29 -7.55 -16.38
CA GLN A 24 -3.59 -6.62 -17.47
C GLN A 24 -4.69 -7.15 -18.39
N ARG A 25 -4.69 -8.46 -18.72
CA ARG A 25 -5.79 -9.08 -19.49
C ARG A 25 -7.13 -9.05 -18.74
N LYS A 26 -7.10 -9.08 -17.41
CA LYS A 26 -8.28 -8.89 -16.54
C LYS A 26 -8.65 -7.41 -16.32
N GLY A 27 -7.93 -6.48 -16.96
CA GLY A 27 -8.19 -5.04 -16.87
C GLY A 27 -7.60 -4.35 -15.63
N LEU A 28 -6.66 -5.00 -14.93
CA LEU A 28 -5.93 -4.45 -13.79
C LEU A 28 -4.54 -4.01 -14.22
N PHE A 29 -4.24 -2.74 -14.00
CA PHE A 29 -2.97 -2.12 -14.36
C PHE A 29 -2.28 -1.59 -13.11
N LEU A 30 -0.98 -1.83 -12.99
CA LEU A 30 -0.18 -1.33 -11.87
C LEU A 30 0.59 -0.09 -12.32
N PHE A 31 0.50 0.97 -11.52
CA PHE A 31 1.29 2.18 -11.67
C PHE A 31 2.31 2.24 -10.54
N GLN A 32 3.58 2.19 -10.91
CA GLN A 32 4.69 2.21 -9.98
C GLN A 32 5.11 3.66 -9.71
N LEU A 33 5.11 4.08 -8.45
CA LEU A 33 5.57 5.42 -8.09
C LEU A 33 7.10 5.56 -8.32
N PRO A 34 7.59 6.78 -8.62
CA PRO A 34 9.02 7.04 -8.63
C PRO A 34 9.67 6.69 -7.28
N PRO A 35 10.95 6.26 -7.27
CA PRO A 35 11.65 5.96 -6.02
C PRO A 35 11.66 7.16 -5.07
N TYR A 36 11.44 6.90 -3.78
CA TYR A 36 11.48 7.89 -2.70
C TYR A 36 10.43 9.03 -2.79
N CYS A 37 9.37 8.83 -3.58
CA CYS A 37 8.24 9.77 -3.69
C CYS A 37 7.02 9.31 -2.88
N SER A 38 7.19 9.03 -1.59
CA SER A 38 6.07 8.54 -0.74
C SER A 38 4.95 9.57 -0.61
N GLU A 39 5.26 10.86 -0.67
CA GLU A 39 4.31 11.98 -0.69
C GLU A 39 3.34 11.95 -1.88
N MET A 40 3.71 11.26 -2.96
CA MET A 40 2.82 11.06 -4.11
C MET A 40 1.82 9.93 -3.90
N ASN A 41 1.97 9.13 -2.84
CA ASN A 41 1.04 8.05 -2.51
C ASN A 41 -0.14 8.60 -1.69
N PRO A 42 -1.38 8.62 -2.23
CA PRO A 42 -2.52 9.20 -1.53
C PRO A 42 -2.81 8.53 -0.18
N ILE A 43 -2.40 7.27 0.01
CA ILE A 43 -2.60 6.55 1.27
C ILE A 43 -1.88 7.23 2.45
N GLU A 44 -0.79 7.97 2.21
CA GLU A 44 -0.08 8.70 3.28
C GLU A 44 -0.97 9.74 3.94
N LEU A 45 -1.85 10.40 3.17
CA LEU A 45 -2.83 11.35 3.72
C LEU A 45 -3.86 10.63 4.60
N GLU A 46 -4.35 9.47 4.16
CA GLU A 46 -5.28 8.65 4.92
C GLU A 46 -4.65 8.14 6.22
N TRP A 47 -3.38 7.73 6.20
CA TRP A 47 -2.66 7.37 7.42
C TRP A 47 -2.52 8.54 8.38
N LEU A 48 -2.28 9.75 7.88
CA LEU A 48 -2.23 10.95 8.72
C LEU A 48 -3.58 11.22 9.39
N HIS A 49 -4.67 11.15 8.64
CA HIS A 49 -6.03 11.27 9.20
C HIS A 49 -6.31 10.19 10.22
N LEU A 50 -6.00 8.92 9.92
CA LEU A 50 -6.19 7.81 10.84
C LEU A 50 -5.43 8.02 12.16
N LYS A 51 -4.14 8.37 12.07
CA LYS A 51 -3.31 8.61 13.26
C LYS A 51 -3.82 9.77 14.10
N ARG A 52 -4.20 10.88 13.46
CA ARG A 52 -4.66 12.09 14.14
C ARG A 52 -6.04 11.94 14.75
N ASP A 53 -6.99 11.43 13.97
CA ASP A 53 -8.42 11.52 14.29
C ASP A 53 -8.93 10.25 14.97
N HIS A 54 -8.31 9.11 14.70
CA HIS A 54 -8.82 7.80 15.14
C HIS A 54 -7.90 7.05 16.11
N LEU A 55 -6.60 7.35 16.17
CA LEU A 55 -5.66 6.64 17.05
C LEU A 55 -5.05 7.54 18.12
N SER A 56 -5.16 8.88 17.98
CA SER A 56 -4.57 9.83 18.91
C SER A 56 -5.13 9.66 20.32
N GLY A 57 -4.23 9.53 21.29
CA GLY A 57 -4.58 9.38 22.71
C GLY A 57 -5.18 8.02 23.09
N GLN A 58 -5.25 7.05 22.16
CA GLN A 58 -5.75 5.72 22.46
C GLN A 58 -4.61 4.78 22.88
N MET A 59 -4.83 4.02 23.94
CA MET A 59 -4.00 2.90 24.33
C MET A 59 -4.68 1.61 23.90
N PHE A 60 -3.94 0.75 23.19
CA PHE A 60 -4.43 -0.56 22.76
C PHE A 60 -3.77 -1.62 23.63
N ASP A 61 -4.56 -2.28 24.46
CA ASP A 61 -4.08 -3.41 25.26
C ASP A 61 -3.80 -4.61 24.35
N SER A 62 -2.58 -5.11 24.39
CA SER A 62 -2.16 -6.34 23.68
C SER A 62 -2.49 -7.62 24.47
N ASN A 63 -3.27 -7.52 25.54
CA ASN A 63 -3.67 -8.64 26.40
C ASN A 63 -4.72 -9.54 25.74
N VAL A 64 -4.39 -10.10 24.57
CA VAL A 64 -5.06 -11.27 24.03
C VAL A 64 -4.59 -12.45 24.86
N ARG A 65 -5.44 -12.93 25.77
CA ARG A 65 -5.17 -14.16 26.54
C ARG A 65 -5.13 -15.33 25.54
N LEU A 66 -3.97 -15.98 25.43
CA LEU A 66 -3.82 -17.31 24.84
C LEU A 66 -4.46 -18.36 25.75
#